data_AF-A0A2E1KT64-F1
#
_entry.id   AF-A0A2E1KT64-F1
#
_cell.length_a   1.000
_cell.length_b   1.000
_cell.length_c   1.000
_cell.angle_alpha   90.00
_cell.angle_beta   90.00
_cell.angle_gamma   90.00
#
_symmetry.space_group_name_H-M   'P 1'
#
loop_
_entity.id
_entity.type
_entity.pdbx_description
1 polymer ?
#
loop_
_entity_poly.entity_id
_entity_poly.type
_entity_poly.pdbx_seq_one_letter_code
_entity_poly.pdbx_strand_id
1 'polypeptide(L)'
;EVNNGISMQGNLSIVGEELRFLAGGVYETARYDRNTLECLNTPKAQVNSQYRTAFYPFYPAYGKYVSLDYTCKDGCLLTHDASYEGSQFSNLALEEPLPPGVNKPRKEAARWIRRRGGVPPATLWKDTVNRRFTGFIVSPDHLIATGHPDARPEEAFLMSLNIKDGADAWVKELPSVAVKGGAAIDKDRRIYVSLENGQLLCFAPRNK
;
A
#
# COMPACT_ATOMS: atom_id res chain seq x y z
N GLU A 1 -7.93 9.61 36.71
CA GLU A 1 -8.18 9.81 35.26
C GLU A 1 -7.38 8.80 34.47
N VAL A 2 -7.94 8.23 33.41
CA VAL A 2 -7.14 7.48 32.44
C VAL A 2 -6.55 8.50 31.47
N ASN A 3 -5.24 8.49 31.27
CA ASN A 3 -4.59 9.39 30.31
C ASN A 3 -5.21 9.18 28.92
N ASN A 4 -5.89 10.20 28.40
CA ASN A 4 -6.50 10.19 27.08
C ASN A 4 -5.42 10.54 26.04
N GLY A 5 -4.72 9.54 25.54
CA GLY A 5 -3.77 9.67 24.43
C GLY A 5 -4.36 9.16 23.12
N ILE A 6 -3.83 9.65 22.00
CA ILE A 6 -4.04 9.02 20.70
C ILE A 6 -2.80 8.20 20.32
N SER A 7 -3.01 6.96 19.88
CA SER A 7 -1.90 6.14 19.38
C SER A 7 -1.41 6.70 18.05
N MET A 8 -0.11 6.89 17.91
CA MET A 8 0.54 7.21 16.64
C MET A 8 1.23 5.95 16.13
N GLN A 9 0.79 5.44 15.00
CA GLN A 9 1.28 4.21 14.38
C GLN A 9 1.51 4.43 12.88
N GLY A 10 2.35 3.57 12.30
CA GLY A 10 2.57 3.53 10.87
C GLY A 10 3.22 4.76 10.28
N ASN A 11 3.00 4.93 8.98
CA ASN A 11 3.68 5.95 8.19
C ASN A 11 3.06 7.32 8.47
N LEU A 12 3.92 8.33 8.59
CA LEU A 12 3.50 9.72 8.50
C LEU A 12 3.05 10.02 7.07
N SER A 13 1.94 10.72 6.94
CA SER A 13 1.44 11.27 5.69
C SER A 13 1.03 12.72 5.87
N ILE A 14 1.19 13.52 4.81
CA ILE A 14 0.69 14.89 4.75
C ILE A 14 -0.61 14.86 3.93
N VAL A 15 -1.71 15.32 4.52
CA VAL A 15 -3.01 15.40 3.84
C VAL A 15 -3.57 16.80 4.02
N GLY A 16 -3.40 17.65 2.99
CA GLY A 16 -3.72 19.07 3.09
C GLY A 16 -2.87 19.75 4.17
N GLU A 17 -3.54 20.43 5.11
CA GLU A 17 -2.91 21.12 6.25
C GLU A 17 -2.70 20.20 7.48
N GLU A 18 -2.84 18.88 7.33
CA GLU A 18 -2.71 17.94 8.43
C GLU A 18 -1.50 17.02 8.27
N LEU A 19 -0.82 16.77 9.40
CA LEU A 19 0.04 15.61 9.59
C LEU A 19 -0.82 14.45 10.10
N ARG A 20 -0.75 13.31 9.42
CA ARG A 20 -1.55 12.12 9.76
C ARG A 20 -0.71 10.89 9.95
N PHE A 21 -1.02 10.15 11.01
CA PHE A 21 -0.53 8.80 11.28
C PHE A 21 -1.71 7.85 11.28
N LEU A 22 -1.44 6.57 11.04
CA LEU A 22 -2.40 5.55 11.44
C LEU A 22 -2.55 5.62 12.96
N ALA A 23 -3.77 5.47 13.46
CA ALA A 23 -4.00 5.31 14.89
C ALA A 23 -4.48 3.88 15.17
N GLY A 24 -5.48 3.76 16.03
CA GLY A 24 -6.01 2.51 16.52
C GLY A 24 -6.91 2.77 17.71
N GLY A 25 -7.73 1.80 18.07
CA GLY A 25 -8.67 1.91 19.18
C GLY A 25 -9.80 2.87 18.84
N VAL A 26 -9.77 4.10 19.37
CA VAL A 26 -10.89 5.06 19.28
C VAL A 26 -10.94 5.79 17.93
N TYR A 27 -9.78 6.08 17.34
CA TYR A 27 -9.64 6.81 16.08
C TYR A 27 -8.88 5.96 15.06
N GLU A 28 -9.26 6.10 13.79
CA GLU A 28 -8.56 5.45 12.67
C GLU A 28 -7.22 6.13 12.38
N THR A 29 -7.19 7.46 12.50
CA THR A 29 -6.02 8.30 12.21
C THR A 29 -5.76 9.27 13.35
N ALA A 30 -4.50 9.43 13.70
CA ALA A 30 -4.03 10.53 14.53
C ALA A 30 -3.76 11.71 13.61
N ARG A 31 -4.34 12.86 13.94
CA ARG A 31 -4.38 14.05 13.10
C ARG A 31 -3.80 15.21 13.89
N TYR A 32 -2.87 15.91 13.27
CA TYR A 32 -2.23 17.09 13.84
C TYR A 32 -2.26 18.22 12.83
N ASP A 33 -2.45 19.45 13.30
CA ASP A 33 -2.23 20.62 12.46
C ASP A 33 -0.76 20.66 12.03
N ARG A 34 -0.51 20.90 10.74
CA ARG A 34 0.85 20.85 10.19
C ARG A 34 1.74 22.00 10.67
N ASN A 35 1.15 23.14 11.02
CA ASN A 35 1.89 24.34 11.41
C ASN A 35 2.06 24.42 12.93
N THR A 36 1.01 24.13 13.69
CA THR A 36 1.03 24.24 15.17
C THR A 36 1.37 22.93 15.87
N LEU A 37 1.26 21.79 15.17
CA LEU A 37 1.40 20.44 15.73
C LEU A 37 0.36 20.12 16.82
N GLU A 38 -0.71 20.90 16.91
CA GLU A 38 -1.80 20.62 17.84
C GLU A 38 -2.59 19.38 17.39
N CYS A 39 -2.93 18.53 18.35
CA CYS A 39 -3.75 17.35 18.09
C CYS A 39 -5.18 17.76 17.73
N LEU A 40 -5.65 17.32 16.57
CA LEU A 40 -6.99 17.61 16.06
C LEU A 40 -8.02 16.56 16.46
N ASN A 41 -7.61 15.50 17.18
CA ASN A 41 -8.51 14.49 17.71
C ASN A 41 -9.03 14.87 19.10
N THR A 42 -10.34 14.79 19.30
CA THR A 42 -10.97 15.05 20.60
C THR A 42 -10.94 13.80 21.50
N PRO A 43 -10.55 13.89 22.78
CA PRO A 43 -10.68 12.78 23.71
C PRO A 43 -12.12 12.24 23.78
N LYS A 44 -12.28 10.91 23.85
CA LYS A 44 -13.59 10.27 24.07
C LYS A 44 -13.54 9.41 25.32
N ALA A 45 -14.48 9.65 26.25
CA ALA A 45 -14.68 8.80 27.41
C ALA A 45 -15.42 7.51 27.02
N GLN A 46 -14.69 6.58 26.39
CA GLN A 46 -15.22 5.27 26.01
C GLN A 46 -14.18 4.17 26.24
N VAL A 47 -14.64 2.98 26.61
CA VAL A 47 -13.77 1.80 26.81
C VAL A 47 -13.61 0.99 25.53
N ASN A 48 -14.55 1.13 24.58
CA ASN A 48 -14.58 0.30 23.37
C ASN A 48 -13.67 0.84 22.26
N SER A 49 -12.94 -0.08 21.62
CA SER A 49 -12.20 0.17 20.38
C SER A 49 -13.11 0.06 19.16
N GLN A 50 -12.98 0.98 18.22
CA GLN A 50 -13.70 1.01 16.94
C GLN A 50 -12.80 0.63 15.76
N TYR A 51 -11.50 0.92 15.87
CA TYR A 51 -10.49 0.69 14.85
C TYR A 51 -9.45 -0.30 15.35
N ARG A 52 -8.98 -1.15 14.44
CA ARG A 52 -7.95 -2.13 14.78
C ARG A 52 -6.62 -1.43 14.98
N THR A 53 -5.91 -1.91 15.99
CA THR A 53 -4.57 -1.48 16.32
C THR A 53 -3.66 -2.67 16.10
N ALA A 54 -2.55 -2.47 15.40
CA ALA A 54 -1.57 -3.52 15.19
C ALA A 54 -0.41 -3.29 16.15
N PHE A 55 -0.25 -4.18 17.13
CA PHE A 55 0.84 -4.11 18.11
C PHE A 55 2.01 -5.00 17.68
N TYR A 56 3.20 -4.38 17.66
CA TYR A 56 4.46 -4.86 17.09
C TYR A 56 4.96 -6.27 17.49
N PRO A 57 4.76 -6.81 18.72
CA PRO A 57 5.48 -8.03 19.10
C PRO A 57 4.94 -9.34 18.48
N PHE A 58 3.76 -9.33 17.86
CA PHE A 58 3.13 -10.57 17.35
C PHE A 58 3.01 -10.66 15.82
N TYR A 59 3.49 -9.64 15.08
CA TYR A 59 3.32 -9.56 13.63
C TYR A 59 4.67 -9.30 12.92
N PRO A 60 5.43 -10.34 12.55
CA PRO A 60 6.74 -10.18 11.91
C PRO A 60 6.66 -9.53 10.52
N ALA A 61 5.49 -9.55 9.87
CA ALA A 61 5.21 -8.88 8.60
C ALA A 61 4.66 -7.45 8.76
N TYR A 62 4.57 -6.96 9.99
CA TYR A 62 4.00 -5.65 10.30
C TYR A 62 4.66 -4.55 9.49
N GLY A 63 3.84 -3.78 8.77
CA GLY A 63 4.33 -2.65 8.01
C GLY A 63 5.35 -3.01 6.93
N LYS A 64 5.39 -4.26 6.44
CA LYS A 64 6.30 -4.69 5.36
C LYS A 64 5.75 -4.38 3.96
N TYR A 65 4.44 -4.54 3.79
CA TYR A 65 3.78 -4.48 2.48
C TYR A 65 3.09 -3.15 2.22
N VAL A 66 2.83 -2.86 0.95
CA VAL A 66 2.12 -1.66 0.48
C VAL A 66 0.84 -2.03 -0.23
N SER A 67 -0.19 -1.20 -0.09
CA SER A 67 -1.40 -1.28 -0.90
C SER A 67 -1.31 -0.36 -2.11
N LEU A 68 -1.95 -0.76 -3.21
CA LEU A 68 -2.19 0.03 -4.40
C LEU A 68 -3.69 0.30 -4.56
N ASP A 69 -4.04 1.54 -4.83
CA ASP A 69 -5.43 1.93 -5.05
C ASP A 69 -5.51 3.04 -6.10
N TYR A 70 -5.05 2.72 -7.30
CA TYR A 70 -4.81 3.68 -8.39
C TYR A 70 -5.97 3.73 -9.38
N THR A 71 -6.32 4.93 -9.84
CA THR A 71 -7.31 5.14 -10.91
C THR A 71 -6.58 5.46 -12.21
N CYS A 72 -6.73 4.59 -13.19
CA CYS A 72 -6.18 4.73 -14.53
C CYS A 72 -6.85 5.88 -15.29
N LYS A 73 -6.24 6.34 -16.39
CA LYS A 73 -6.76 7.46 -17.21
C LYS A 73 -8.15 7.20 -17.81
N ASP A 74 -8.44 5.93 -18.08
CA ASP A 74 -9.73 5.44 -18.59
C ASP A 74 -10.77 5.19 -17.47
N GLY A 75 -10.41 5.46 -16.21
CA GLY A 75 -11.26 5.25 -15.05
C GLY A 75 -11.17 3.86 -14.43
N CYS A 76 -10.47 2.90 -15.05
CA CYS A 76 -10.26 1.57 -14.47
C CYS A 76 -9.51 1.68 -13.13
N LEU A 77 -9.73 0.71 -12.24
CA LEU A 77 -9.10 0.69 -10.92
C LEU A 77 -8.03 -0.40 -10.87
N LEU A 78 -6.77 -0.01 -10.68
CA LEU A 78 -5.67 -0.92 -10.42
C LEU A 78 -5.48 -1.03 -8.90
N THR A 79 -5.79 -2.20 -8.34
CA THR A 79 -5.90 -2.37 -6.89
C THR A 79 -5.10 -3.56 -6.36
N HIS A 80 -4.52 -3.39 -5.18
CA HIS A 80 -3.93 -4.43 -4.35
C HIS A 80 -4.04 -3.94 -2.90
N ASP A 81 -4.61 -4.73 -2.00
CA ASP A 81 -4.69 -4.36 -0.60
C ASP A 81 -3.82 -5.31 0.22
N ALA A 82 -2.96 -4.74 1.05
CA ALA A 82 -2.26 -5.42 2.14
C ALA A 82 -2.74 -4.80 3.45
N SER A 83 -3.25 -5.63 4.37
CA SER A 83 -3.59 -5.14 5.71
C SER A 83 -2.33 -4.63 6.41
N TYR A 84 -2.52 -3.62 7.25
CA TYR A 84 -1.40 -2.95 7.90
C TYR A 84 -0.53 -3.89 8.75
N GLU A 85 -1.14 -4.89 9.39
CA GLU A 85 -0.40 -5.92 10.16
C GLU A 85 0.13 -7.09 9.31
N GLY A 86 -0.26 -7.17 8.03
CA GLY A 86 0.30 -8.10 7.07
C GLY A 86 -0.31 -9.51 7.07
N SER A 87 -1.52 -9.72 7.60
CA SER A 87 -2.22 -11.03 7.54
C SER A 87 -3.29 -11.15 6.45
N GLN A 88 -3.73 -10.05 5.84
CA GLN A 88 -4.78 -10.06 4.81
C GLN A 88 -4.29 -9.39 3.54
N PHE A 89 -4.55 -10.05 2.41
CA PHE A 89 -4.18 -9.56 1.09
C PHE A 89 -5.30 -9.76 0.09
N SER A 90 -5.46 -8.82 -0.82
CA SER A 90 -6.08 -9.09 -2.13
C SER A 90 -4.98 -9.26 -3.17
N ASN A 91 -5.19 -10.08 -4.19
CA ASN A 91 -4.24 -10.11 -5.31
C ASN A 91 -4.37 -8.82 -6.13
N LEU A 92 -3.28 -8.44 -6.80
CA LEU A 92 -3.29 -7.35 -7.76
C LEU A 92 -4.38 -7.60 -8.82
N ALA A 93 -5.20 -6.60 -9.09
CA ALA A 93 -6.29 -6.71 -10.05
C ALA A 93 -6.52 -5.39 -10.79
N LEU A 94 -6.99 -5.50 -12.02
CA LEU A 94 -7.62 -4.39 -12.73
C LEU A 94 -9.14 -4.61 -12.74
N GLU A 95 -9.86 -3.59 -12.31
CA GLU A 95 -11.32 -3.57 -12.25
C GLU A 95 -11.87 -2.51 -13.21
N GLU A 96 -13.07 -2.76 -13.74
CA GLU A 96 -13.78 -1.80 -14.59
C GLU A 96 -13.97 -0.44 -13.90
N PRO A 97 -14.12 0.64 -14.67
CA PRO A 97 -14.47 1.93 -14.12
C PRO A 97 -15.74 1.87 -13.30
N LEU A 98 -15.79 2.65 -12.22
CA LEU A 98 -17.04 2.82 -11.47
C LEU A 98 -18.10 3.46 -12.36
N PRO A 99 -19.39 3.09 -12.23
CA PRO A 99 -20.46 3.74 -12.96
C PRO A 99 -20.45 5.26 -12.73
N PRO A 100 -20.85 6.07 -13.73
CA PRO A 100 -20.89 7.52 -13.59
C PRO A 100 -21.66 7.96 -12.34
N GLY A 101 -21.05 8.87 -11.56
CA GLY A 101 -21.63 9.38 -10.31
C GLY A 101 -21.46 8.49 -9.08
N VAL A 102 -20.89 7.29 -9.21
CA VAL A 102 -20.59 6.42 -8.07
C VAL A 102 -19.24 6.80 -7.47
N ASN A 103 -19.24 7.21 -6.20
CA ASN A 103 -18.01 7.50 -5.47
C ASN A 103 -17.24 6.20 -5.15
N LYS A 104 -15.92 6.28 -5.24
CA LYS A 104 -15.03 5.19 -4.81
C LYS A 104 -15.26 4.87 -3.34
N PRO A 105 -15.51 3.60 -2.97
CA PRO A 105 -15.66 3.22 -1.58
C PRO A 105 -14.42 3.62 -0.77
N ARG A 106 -14.64 4.25 0.38
CA ARG A 106 -13.54 4.54 1.32
C ARG A 106 -13.01 3.23 1.87
N LYS A 107 -11.73 2.96 1.63
CA LYS A 107 -10.99 1.88 2.26
C LYS A 107 -10.48 2.33 3.63
N GLU A 108 -10.51 1.43 4.60
CA GLU A 108 -9.95 1.70 5.93
C GLU A 108 -8.44 1.97 5.80
N ALA A 109 -7.91 2.91 6.59
CA ALA A 109 -6.49 3.26 6.56
C ALA A 109 -5.60 2.07 6.95
N ALA A 110 -6.08 1.22 7.88
CA ALA A 110 -5.43 -0.02 8.27
C ALA A 110 -5.59 -1.15 7.23
N ARG A 111 -6.40 -0.94 6.18
CA ARG A 111 -6.67 -1.90 5.10
C ARG A 111 -7.12 -3.27 5.60
N TRP A 112 -7.79 -3.30 6.76
CA TRP A 112 -8.45 -4.50 7.23
C TRP A 112 -9.59 -4.76 6.24
N ILE A 113 -9.46 -5.80 5.41
CA ILE A 113 -10.23 -6.00 4.18
C ILE A 113 -11.68 -6.34 4.55
N ARG A 114 -12.46 -5.35 4.96
CA ARG A 114 -13.90 -5.45 5.16
C ARG A 114 -14.55 -5.11 3.85
N ARG A 115 -15.16 -6.10 3.20
CA ARG A 115 -16.14 -5.84 2.15
C ARG A 115 -17.27 -5.03 2.77
N ARG A 116 -17.28 -3.72 2.55
CA ARG A 116 -18.45 -2.88 2.83
C ARG A 116 -19.36 -2.94 1.60
N GLY A 117 -20.67 -2.99 1.86
CA GLY A 117 -21.69 -3.29 0.86
C GLY A 117 -21.64 -2.42 -0.40
N GLY A 118 -22.20 -2.97 -1.48
CA GLY A 118 -22.09 -2.45 -2.83
C GLY A 118 -21.73 -3.59 -3.78
N VAL A 119 -22.12 -3.47 -5.06
CA VAL A 119 -21.66 -4.39 -6.09
C VAL A 119 -20.22 -3.98 -6.43
N PRO A 120 -19.22 -4.84 -6.20
CA PRO A 120 -17.85 -4.53 -6.62
C PRO A 120 -17.81 -4.39 -8.15
N PRO A 121 -16.96 -3.49 -8.70
CA PRO A 121 -16.77 -3.42 -10.14
C PRO A 121 -16.28 -4.78 -10.68
N ALA A 122 -16.63 -5.07 -11.93
CA ALA A 122 -16.20 -6.31 -12.56
C ALA A 122 -14.66 -6.33 -12.67
N THR A 123 -14.07 -7.47 -12.36
CA THR A 123 -12.63 -7.68 -12.50
C THR A 123 -12.30 -7.98 -13.96
N LEU A 124 -11.49 -7.14 -14.59
CA LEU A 124 -10.97 -7.34 -15.95
C LEU A 124 -9.89 -8.43 -15.95
N TRP A 125 -8.97 -8.36 -15.01
CA TRP A 125 -8.00 -9.41 -14.73
C TRP A 125 -7.54 -9.37 -13.27
N LYS A 126 -7.01 -10.50 -12.81
CA LYS A 126 -6.48 -10.65 -11.45
C LYS A 126 -5.23 -11.53 -11.47
N ASP A 127 -4.18 -11.08 -10.80
CA ASP A 127 -2.97 -11.86 -10.57
C ASP A 127 -3.32 -13.17 -9.86
N THR A 128 -2.81 -14.27 -10.39
CA THR A 128 -2.99 -15.63 -9.86
C THR A 128 -1.74 -16.14 -9.17
N VAL A 129 -0.62 -15.41 -9.25
CA VAL A 129 0.69 -15.81 -8.68
C VAL A 129 0.74 -15.57 -7.16
N ASN A 130 -0.24 -14.87 -6.59
CA ASN A 130 -0.37 -14.61 -5.15
C ASN A 130 0.89 -13.90 -4.60
N ARG A 131 1.21 -12.76 -5.20
CA ARG A 131 2.40 -11.96 -4.84
C ARG A 131 2.13 -11.08 -3.61
N ARG A 132 3.21 -10.73 -2.92
CA ARG A 132 3.23 -9.73 -1.83
C ARG A 132 4.15 -8.60 -2.25
N PHE A 133 3.63 -7.38 -2.25
CA PHE A 133 4.34 -6.24 -2.80
C PHE A 133 4.86 -5.33 -1.70
N THR A 134 6.12 -4.92 -1.83
CA THR A 134 6.80 -3.99 -0.92
C THR A 134 6.94 -2.59 -1.52
N GLY A 135 6.76 -2.43 -2.83
CA GLY A 135 6.84 -1.14 -3.51
C GLY A 135 6.13 -1.15 -4.86
N PHE A 136 5.62 0.02 -5.27
CA PHE A 136 4.99 0.24 -6.55
C PHE A 136 5.45 1.55 -7.17
N ILE A 137 5.64 1.55 -8.49
CA ILE A 137 5.81 2.74 -9.33
C ILE A 137 4.85 2.58 -10.50
N VAL A 138 3.87 3.48 -10.60
CA VAL A 138 2.78 3.37 -11.57
C VAL A 138 3.00 4.34 -12.72
N SER A 139 2.82 3.85 -13.95
CA SER A 139 2.75 4.64 -15.19
C SER A 139 1.43 4.36 -15.91
N PRO A 140 1.11 5.05 -17.02
CA PRO A 140 -0.17 4.83 -17.72
C PRO A 140 -0.38 3.41 -18.25
N ASP A 141 0.69 2.71 -18.62
CA ASP A 141 0.68 1.41 -19.29
C ASP A 141 1.38 0.31 -18.49
N HIS A 142 2.36 0.68 -17.67
CA HIS A 142 3.14 -0.27 -16.88
C HIS A 142 3.06 -0.02 -15.37
N LEU A 143 3.06 -1.13 -14.63
CA LEU A 143 3.32 -1.16 -13.19
C LEU A 143 4.71 -1.74 -12.97
N ILE A 144 5.60 -0.97 -12.36
CA ILE A 144 6.85 -1.49 -11.81
C ILE A 144 6.60 -1.81 -10.34
N ALA A 145 7.02 -3.00 -9.89
CA ALA A 145 6.79 -3.43 -8.52
C ALA A 145 7.96 -4.22 -7.95
N THR A 146 8.16 -4.09 -6.64
CA THR A 146 9.05 -4.97 -5.86
C THR A 146 8.21 -5.84 -4.94
N GLY A 147 8.66 -7.06 -4.71
CA GLY A 147 7.91 -8.00 -3.89
C GLY A 147 8.52 -9.39 -3.90
N HIS A 148 7.70 -10.37 -3.52
CA HIS A 148 8.02 -11.80 -3.59
C HIS A 148 6.73 -12.61 -3.72
N PRO A 149 6.78 -13.87 -4.19
CA PRO A 149 5.67 -14.80 -4.01
C PRO A 149 5.36 -15.01 -2.52
N ASP A 150 4.09 -15.17 -2.16
CA ASP A 150 3.69 -15.38 -0.76
C ASP A 150 4.36 -16.60 -0.12
N ALA A 151 4.41 -17.71 -0.85
CA ALA A 151 4.97 -18.97 -0.37
C ALA A 151 6.50 -19.01 -0.35
N ARG A 152 7.18 -18.05 -1.01
CA ARG A 152 8.63 -18.03 -1.23
C ARG A 152 9.19 -16.62 -1.03
N PRO A 153 9.19 -16.11 0.22
CA PRO A 153 9.62 -14.75 0.52
C PRO A 153 11.09 -14.44 0.22
N GLU A 154 11.92 -15.48 0.09
CA GLU A 154 13.31 -15.40 -0.34
C GLU A 154 13.47 -15.12 -1.85
N GLU A 155 12.46 -15.43 -2.66
CA GLU A 155 12.46 -15.16 -4.11
C GLU A 155 12.02 -13.72 -4.39
N ALA A 156 12.78 -12.76 -3.86
CA ALA A 156 12.53 -11.35 -4.05
C ALA A 156 12.70 -10.94 -5.52
N PHE A 157 11.83 -10.05 -6.00
CA PHE A 157 11.85 -9.59 -7.38
C PHE A 157 11.70 -8.07 -7.50
N LEU A 158 12.20 -7.55 -8.62
CA LEU A 158 11.77 -6.34 -9.29
C LEU A 158 11.11 -6.76 -10.61
N MET A 159 9.91 -6.27 -10.89
CA MET A 159 9.20 -6.59 -12.14
C MET A 159 8.64 -5.35 -12.82
N SER A 160 8.28 -5.53 -14.09
CA SER A 160 7.31 -4.69 -14.78
C SER A 160 6.19 -5.55 -15.30
N LEU A 161 4.96 -5.08 -15.12
CA LEU A 161 3.73 -5.69 -15.59
C LEU A 161 3.01 -4.74 -16.55
N ASN A 162 2.36 -5.28 -17.58
CA ASN A 162 1.46 -4.52 -18.45
C ASN A 162 0.09 -4.40 -17.78
N ILE A 163 -0.34 -3.16 -17.50
CA ILE A 163 -1.58 -2.89 -16.77
C ILE A 163 -2.80 -3.38 -17.55
N LYS A 164 -2.76 -3.40 -18.89
CA LYS A 164 -3.91 -3.76 -19.72
C LYS A 164 -4.34 -5.21 -19.53
N ASP A 165 -3.40 -6.14 -19.42
CA ASP A 165 -3.66 -7.59 -19.43
C ASP A 165 -3.10 -8.33 -18.22
N GLY A 166 -2.36 -7.65 -17.33
CA GLY A 166 -1.77 -8.27 -16.15
C GLY A 166 -0.53 -9.11 -16.45
N ALA A 167 -0.02 -9.13 -17.68
CA ALA A 167 1.13 -9.94 -18.05
C ALA A 167 2.45 -9.30 -17.58
N ASP A 168 3.37 -10.13 -17.09
CA ASP A 168 4.73 -9.67 -16.79
C ASP A 168 5.46 -9.32 -18.09
N ALA A 169 5.89 -8.07 -18.21
CA ALA A 169 6.76 -7.63 -19.29
C ALA A 169 8.20 -8.11 -19.06
N TRP A 170 8.65 -8.10 -17.80
CA TRP A 170 9.91 -8.69 -17.37
C TRP A 170 9.93 -8.86 -15.85
N VAL A 171 10.77 -9.78 -15.38
CA VAL A 171 11.05 -10.03 -13.96
C VAL A 171 12.56 -10.12 -13.78
N LYS A 172 13.06 -9.52 -12.69
CA LYS A 172 14.46 -9.56 -12.25
C LYS A 172 14.50 -10.03 -10.81
N GLU A 173 15.29 -11.04 -10.53
CA GLU A 173 15.58 -11.48 -9.17
C GLU A 173 16.35 -10.39 -8.43
N LEU A 174 16.01 -10.21 -7.16
CA LEU A 174 16.72 -9.35 -6.23
C LEU A 174 17.44 -10.24 -5.20
N PRO A 175 18.65 -9.84 -4.76
CA PRO A 175 19.40 -10.60 -3.75
C PRO A 175 18.76 -10.55 -2.35
N SER A 176 17.78 -9.66 -2.13
CA SER A 176 17.02 -9.53 -0.89
C SER A 176 15.72 -8.77 -1.16
N VAL A 177 14.77 -8.84 -0.23
CA VAL A 177 13.50 -8.12 -0.31
C VAL A 177 13.75 -6.61 -0.25
N ALA A 178 13.03 -5.84 -1.07
CA ALA A 178 13.08 -4.39 -1.01
C ALA A 178 12.40 -3.88 0.27
N VAL A 179 12.99 -2.87 0.92
CA VAL A 179 12.35 -2.18 2.06
C VAL A 179 11.00 -1.61 1.63
N LYS A 180 10.05 -1.47 2.56
CA LYS A 180 8.73 -0.91 2.25
C LYS A 180 8.83 0.47 1.60
N GLY A 181 8.25 0.61 0.41
CA GLY A 181 8.31 1.83 -0.40
C GLY A 181 9.71 2.16 -0.95
N GLY A 182 10.65 1.22 -0.87
CA GLY A 182 12.07 1.43 -1.20
C GLY A 182 12.40 1.46 -2.69
N ALA A 183 11.41 1.65 -3.57
CA ALA A 183 11.59 1.71 -5.02
C ALA A 183 11.31 3.13 -5.53
N ALA A 184 12.19 3.65 -6.38
CA ALA A 184 12.04 4.94 -7.03
C ALA A 184 12.51 4.90 -8.48
N ILE A 185 12.02 5.82 -9.32
CA ILE A 185 12.47 6.00 -10.70
C ILE A 185 12.87 7.45 -10.94
N ASP A 186 13.98 7.68 -11.64
CA ASP A 186 14.41 9.02 -12.04
C ASP A 186 13.95 9.40 -13.46
N LYS A 187 14.21 10.65 -13.85
CA LYS A 187 13.90 11.18 -15.18
C LYS A 187 14.61 10.46 -16.34
N ASP A 188 15.73 9.80 -16.04
CA ASP A 188 16.51 9.03 -17.01
C ASP A 188 16.05 7.56 -17.07
N ARG A 189 14.91 7.26 -16.43
CA ARG A 189 14.25 5.95 -16.32
C ARG A 189 15.11 4.92 -15.60
N ARG A 190 16.01 5.35 -14.71
CA ARG A 190 16.75 4.45 -13.83
C ARG A 190 15.90 4.13 -12.62
N ILE A 191 15.78 2.84 -12.31
CA ILE A 191 15.03 2.35 -11.17
C ILE A 191 16.01 2.07 -10.03
N TYR A 192 15.80 2.71 -8.89
CA TYR A 192 16.58 2.50 -7.68
C TYR A 192 15.78 1.65 -6.70
N VAL A 193 16.41 0.66 -6.10
CA VAL A 193 15.78 -0.24 -5.12
C VAL A 193 16.66 -0.38 -3.89
N SER A 194 16.15 0.02 -2.74
CA SER A 194 16.79 -0.17 -1.43
C SER A 194 16.34 -1.51 -0.83
N LEU A 195 17.29 -2.35 -0.43
CA LEU A 195 17.05 -3.72 0.04
C LEU A 195 17.22 -3.86 1.56
N GLU A 196 16.51 -4.81 2.17
CA GLU A 196 16.57 -5.10 3.61
C GLU A 196 17.98 -5.54 4.07
N ASN A 197 18.79 -6.10 3.17
CA ASN A 197 20.18 -6.45 3.43
C ASN A 197 21.18 -5.27 3.36
N GLY A 198 20.69 -4.03 3.22
CA GLY A 198 21.48 -2.81 3.18
C GLY A 198 22.04 -2.42 1.81
N GLN A 199 21.78 -3.21 0.76
CA GLN A 199 22.20 -2.87 -0.60
C GLN A 199 21.27 -1.82 -1.25
N LEU A 200 21.84 -0.98 -2.11
CA LEU A 200 21.13 -0.11 -3.05
C LEU A 200 21.46 -0.53 -4.47
N LEU A 201 20.46 -0.96 -5.22
CA LEU A 201 20.60 -1.38 -6.62
C LEU A 201 20.05 -0.32 -7.56
N CYS A 202 20.68 -0.18 -8.74
CA CYS A 202 20.23 0.69 -9.82
C CYS A 202 20.07 -0.13 -11.10
N PHE A 203 18.89 -0.08 -11.71
CA PHE A 203 18.56 -0.72 -12.97
C PHE A 203 18.34 0.35 -14.03
N ALA A 204 19.19 0.35 -15.06
CA ALA A 204 19.08 1.28 -16.17
C ALA A 204 18.42 0.61 -17.39
N PRO A 205 17.70 1.37 -18.24
CA PRO A 205 17.27 0.88 -19.54
C PRO A 205 18.49 0.42 -20.34
N ARG A 206 18.38 -0.66 -21.09
CA ARG A 206 19.40 -0.97 -22.11
C ARG A 206 19.34 0.13 -23.16
N ASN A 207 20.41 0.90 -23.31
CA ASN A 207 20.59 1.74 -24.49
C ASN A 207 20.59 0.81 -25.71
N LYS A 208 19.68 1.07 -26.65
CA LYS A 208 19.78 0.53 -28.00
C LYS A 208 20.68 1.43 -28.82
#